data_AF-A0AAD6QF12-F1
#
_entry.id   AF-A0AAD6QF12-F1
#
_cell.length_a   1.000
_cell.length_b   1.000
_cell.length_c   1.000
_cell.angle_alpha   90.00
_cell.angle_beta   90.00
_cell.angle_gamma   90.00
#
_symmetry.space_group_name_H-M   'P 1'
#
loop_
_entity.id
_entity.type
_entity.pdbx_description
1 polymer ?
#
loop_
_entity_poly.entity_id
_entity_poly.type
_entity_poly.pdbx_seq_one_letter_code
_entity_poly.pdbx_strand_id
1 'polypeptide(L)'
;MARSRRRVALSFLFSFKGLASTIAVVGCFFFTCSFLLNVHIGSSSPTDHEVLGLKQYERNDGRHPLSLTSNALKAQLKETVRSVVEYQGLVLMHGSIARKLKLENSKLVRNFAEISINFTDLIKKASHCDVSDSNTALVHRFLKEAKEEVKFAKQLISKSKGSFDSQLKIQKLKDKIFGLEEQMTKMKTKGEFAKSIAAKAIPRNLHCLALRLMQERIENPIRYINKQTKSRQPRQPLQEFEDPNLYHYAIFSDNVLAASVVVNSVVQNAKEPWKHVLHIVTERTTLAAMKVMFKLKDHNGTHIEVKAVEDYKFLNSSYVPVLRQQESAELLGYYYGHGLENSTTDSSNLKFRNPKYLSILNHLRFYLPEMYPKLHKILFLDDDVVVQKDLTGLWEFDMDGKVNGAVETCFGSFHRYDKYLKFDHPLIKETFDPKACAWAYGMNIFDLDAWRRDNCTEKYHYWQELNGNRTLWRLGTLPPGLITFYSTTKPLDKSWHVLGLGYNPGLSEEKIQNAAVIHYNGDSKPWLATAIPRYQPLWTKYVDYDLEFFRACNFAP
;
A
#
# COMPACT_ATOMS: atom_id res chain seq x y z
N MET A 1 42.58 2.02 -15.15
CA MET A 1 41.11 2.16 -15.32
C MET A 1 40.47 3.44 -14.73
N ALA A 2 41.22 4.51 -14.40
CA ALA A 2 40.62 5.67 -13.70
C ALA A 2 39.98 6.76 -14.60
N ARG A 3 40.38 6.90 -15.88
CA ARG A 3 39.89 7.98 -16.76
C ARG A 3 38.46 7.77 -17.30
N SER A 4 37.91 6.55 -17.28
CA SER A 4 36.57 6.26 -17.83
C SER A 4 35.41 6.70 -16.90
N ARG A 5 35.59 6.61 -15.57
CA ARG A 5 34.50 6.91 -14.61
C ARG A 5 34.17 8.39 -14.44
N ARG A 6 35.08 9.33 -14.77
CA ARG A 6 34.81 10.79 -14.69
C ARG A 6 33.89 11.32 -15.80
N ARG A 7 33.78 10.66 -16.96
CA ARG A 7 32.87 11.12 -18.05
C ARG A 7 31.40 10.81 -17.77
N VAL A 8 31.10 9.72 -17.06
CA VAL A 8 29.71 9.31 -16.76
C VAL A 8 29.08 10.22 -15.69
N ALA A 9 29.84 10.59 -14.64
CA ALA A 9 29.36 11.49 -13.59
C ALA A 9 29.03 12.91 -14.11
N LEU A 10 29.77 13.43 -15.09
CA LEU A 10 29.48 14.74 -15.70
C LEU A 10 28.20 14.71 -16.55
N SER A 11 27.89 13.60 -17.24
CA SER A 11 26.70 13.52 -18.10
C SER A 11 25.37 13.57 -17.33
N PHE A 12 25.31 12.99 -16.12
CA PHE A 12 24.10 12.98 -15.30
C PHE A 12 23.77 14.35 -14.67
N LEU A 13 24.80 15.09 -14.22
CA LEU A 13 24.63 16.42 -13.63
C LEU A 13 24.19 17.49 -14.65
N PHE A 14 24.59 17.35 -15.91
CA PHE A 14 24.11 18.23 -17.00
C PHE A 14 22.66 17.93 -17.41
N SER A 15 22.23 16.66 -17.37
CA SER A 15 20.87 16.26 -17.74
C SER A 15 19.80 16.87 -16.81
N PHE A 16 20.02 16.82 -15.49
CA PHE A 16 19.04 17.33 -14.52
C PHE A 16 18.91 18.86 -14.53
N LYS A 17 20.03 19.60 -14.73
CA LYS A 17 19.99 21.05 -14.91
C LYS A 17 19.33 21.45 -16.24
N GLY A 18 19.48 20.66 -17.30
CA GLY A 18 18.79 20.87 -18.57
C GLY A 18 17.27 20.74 -18.45
N LEU A 19 16.78 19.74 -17.70
CA LEU A 19 15.34 19.51 -17.52
C LEU A 19 14.67 20.57 -16.63
N ALA A 20 15.32 20.96 -15.53
CA ALA A 20 14.82 22.05 -14.68
C ALA A 20 14.82 23.41 -15.41
N SER A 21 15.86 23.69 -16.21
CA SER A 21 15.95 24.91 -17.03
C SER A 21 14.87 24.95 -18.12
N THR A 22 14.58 23.84 -18.80
CA THR A 22 13.50 23.81 -19.82
C THR A 22 12.11 24.00 -19.21
N ILE A 23 11.83 23.44 -18.04
CA ILE A 23 10.55 23.68 -17.33
C ILE A 23 10.45 25.15 -16.86
N ALA A 24 11.54 25.72 -16.34
CA ALA A 24 11.57 27.14 -15.96
C ALA A 24 11.45 28.10 -17.15
N VAL A 25 12.10 27.82 -18.28
CA VAL A 25 12.01 28.63 -19.50
C VAL A 25 10.62 28.54 -20.13
N VAL A 26 9.97 27.37 -20.15
CA VAL A 26 8.58 27.23 -20.61
C VAL A 26 7.61 27.94 -19.65
N GLY A 27 7.80 27.82 -18.33
CA GLY A 27 7.01 28.55 -17.34
C GLY A 27 7.13 30.06 -17.47
N CYS A 28 8.36 30.57 -17.63
CA CYS A 28 8.62 31.99 -17.84
C CYS A 28 8.08 32.50 -19.18
N PHE A 29 8.15 31.74 -20.28
CA PHE A 29 7.57 32.17 -21.56
C PHE A 29 6.06 32.35 -21.50
N PHE A 30 5.34 31.50 -20.76
CA PHE A 30 3.90 31.68 -20.54
C PHE A 30 3.56 32.90 -19.65
N PHE A 31 4.41 33.23 -18.67
CA PHE A 31 4.23 34.43 -17.84
C PHE A 31 4.65 35.73 -18.54
N THR A 32 5.74 35.76 -19.30
CA THR A 32 6.21 36.98 -19.98
C THR A 32 5.40 37.35 -21.22
N CYS A 33 4.91 36.37 -21.99
CA CYS A 33 3.96 36.65 -23.08
C CYS A 33 2.60 37.19 -22.58
N SER A 34 2.25 36.95 -21.31
CA SER A 34 1.07 37.55 -20.68
C SER A 34 1.28 39.02 -20.25
N PHE A 35 2.54 39.47 -20.13
CA PHE A 35 2.89 40.85 -19.75
C PHE A 35 3.26 41.75 -20.95
N LEU A 36 3.77 41.18 -22.05
CA LEU A 36 4.27 41.95 -23.20
C LEU A 36 3.23 42.28 -24.29
N LEU A 37 1.96 41.88 -24.13
CA LEU A 37 0.85 42.26 -25.02
C LEU A 37 0.04 43.49 -24.53
N ASN A 38 0.54 44.20 -23.53
CA ASN A 38 -0.06 45.42 -22.96
C ASN A 38 0.68 46.72 -23.36
N VAL A 39 1.12 46.85 -24.61
CA VAL A 39 1.45 48.16 -25.21
C VAL A 39 0.94 48.23 -26.66
N HIS A 40 0.42 49.39 -27.05
CA HIS A 40 -0.11 49.76 -28.37
C HIS A 40 -1.44 49.13 -28.82
N ILE A 41 -2.53 49.65 -28.26
CA ILE A 41 -3.59 50.27 -29.09
C ILE A 41 -3.74 51.72 -28.60
N GLY A 42 -3.75 52.68 -29.52
CA GLY A 42 -3.75 54.11 -29.19
C GLY A 42 -5.12 54.59 -28.69
N SER A 43 -5.12 55.33 -27.59
CA SER A 43 -6.29 56.07 -27.11
C SER A 43 -6.42 57.42 -27.84
N SER A 44 -7.46 57.57 -28.64
CA SER A 44 -8.09 58.88 -28.79
C SER A 44 -8.84 59.20 -27.49
N SER A 45 -8.72 60.44 -27.01
CA SER A 45 -9.43 60.92 -25.82
C SER A 45 -10.94 61.00 -26.08
N PRO A 46 -11.76 60.89 -25.02
CA PRO A 46 -12.20 62.12 -24.38
C PRO A 46 -12.13 62.11 -22.83
N THR A 47 -11.69 63.27 -22.33
CA THR A 47 -11.95 63.94 -21.03
C THR A 47 -12.60 63.20 -19.85
N ASP A 48 -12.03 63.47 -18.66
CA ASP A 48 -12.58 63.18 -17.33
C ASP A 48 -14.04 63.61 -17.12
N HIS A 49 -14.80 62.85 -16.34
CA HIS A 49 -15.44 63.34 -15.11
C HIS A 49 -16.06 62.20 -14.25
N GLU A 50 -15.87 62.33 -12.94
CA GLU A 50 -16.66 61.76 -11.82
C GLU A 50 -16.83 60.24 -11.64
N VAL A 51 -16.10 59.74 -10.63
CA VAL A 51 -16.36 58.49 -9.91
C VAL A 51 -17.75 58.52 -9.25
N LEU A 52 -18.53 57.46 -9.41
CA LEU A 52 -19.85 57.26 -8.82
C LEU A 52 -19.86 57.46 -7.28
N GLY A 53 -20.32 58.63 -6.84
CA GLY A 53 -20.46 58.97 -5.43
C GLY A 53 -21.67 58.30 -4.78
N LEU A 54 -21.43 57.37 -3.85
CA LEU A 54 -22.44 56.86 -2.92
C LEU A 54 -22.71 57.90 -1.81
N LYS A 55 -23.67 58.80 -2.04
CA LYS A 55 -24.23 59.65 -0.97
C LYS A 55 -25.15 58.83 -0.06
N GLN A 56 -25.02 59.03 1.24
CA GLN A 56 -25.95 58.52 2.24
C GLN A 56 -27.33 59.18 2.11
N TYR A 57 -28.39 58.41 2.41
CA TYR A 57 -29.72 58.93 2.69
C TYR A 57 -30.37 58.04 3.77
N GLU A 58 -30.97 58.64 4.80
CA GLU A 58 -31.62 57.93 5.91
C GLU A 58 -33.12 58.26 6.01
N ARG A 59 -33.93 57.21 6.29
CA ARG A 59 -35.32 57.21 6.85
C ARG A 59 -36.43 57.95 6.08
N ASN A 60 -37.71 57.53 6.10
CA ASN A 60 -38.43 56.32 6.55
C ASN A 60 -39.37 55.89 5.36
N ASP A 61 -40.27 54.91 5.37
CA ASP A 61 -40.82 53.95 6.36
C ASP A 61 -41.30 52.68 5.62
N GLY A 62 -42.08 51.80 6.27
CA GLY A 62 -43.15 51.05 5.59
C GLY A 62 -42.96 49.54 5.38
N ARG A 63 -42.92 48.77 6.48
CA ARG A 63 -43.42 47.37 6.64
C ARG A 63 -43.13 46.27 5.57
N HIS A 64 -42.34 45.28 6.01
CA HIS A 64 -42.28 43.85 5.61
C HIS A 64 -41.75 43.44 4.20
N PRO A 65 -41.23 42.20 4.03
CA PRO A 65 -40.71 41.22 5.02
C PRO A 65 -39.21 40.88 4.83
N LEU A 66 -38.57 40.31 5.87
CA LEU A 66 -37.23 39.68 5.82
C LEU A 66 -36.11 40.49 5.14
N SER A 67 -35.84 41.71 5.60
CA SER A 67 -34.65 42.46 5.18
C SER A 67 -33.37 41.74 5.63
N LEU A 68 -32.57 41.24 4.68
CA LEU A 68 -31.16 40.93 4.94
C LEU A 68 -30.50 42.16 5.56
N THR A 69 -29.66 41.98 6.57
CA THR A 69 -28.93 43.11 7.16
C THR A 69 -28.06 43.77 6.07
N SER A 70 -27.84 45.08 6.15
CA SER A 70 -27.04 45.82 5.16
C SER A 70 -25.65 45.18 4.93
N ASN A 71 -25.09 44.57 5.97
CA ASN A 71 -23.83 43.83 5.90
C ASN A 71 -23.95 42.50 5.12
N ALA A 72 -25.04 41.74 5.30
CA ALA A 72 -25.30 40.53 4.52
C ALA A 72 -25.55 40.85 3.03
N LEU A 73 -26.30 41.92 2.75
CA LEU A 73 -26.51 42.43 1.39
C LEU A 73 -25.20 42.90 0.73
N LYS A 74 -24.32 43.61 1.46
CA LYS A 74 -22.98 43.97 0.99
C LYS A 74 -22.08 42.76 0.75
N ALA A 75 -22.13 41.74 1.61
CA ALA A 75 -21.38 40.50 1.43
C ALA A 75 -21.86 39.73 0.19
N GLN A 76 -23.17 39.57 0.03
CA GLN A 76 -23.78 38.91 -1.12
C GLN A 76 -23.51 39.67 -2.43
N LEU A 77 -23.56 41.01 -2.42
CA LEU A 77 -23.18 41.84 -3.56
C LEU A 77 -21.69 41.66 -3.91
N LYS A 78 -20.79 41.70 -2.92
CA LYS A 78 -19.34 41.51 -3.14
C LYS A 78 -19.05 40.13 -3.74
N GLU A 79 -19.70 39.09 -3.26
CA GLU A 79 -19.55 37.73 -3.79
C GLU A 79 -20.15 37.59 -5.19
N THR A 80 -21.30 38.20 -5.45
CA THR A 80 -21.92 38.23 -6.78
C THR A 80 -21.03 38.95 -7.79
N VAL A 81 -20.47 40.11 -7.43
CA VAL A 81 -19.52 40.86 -8.28
C VAL A 81 -18.24 40.06 -8.53
N ARG A 82 -17.71 39.37 -7.51
CA ARG A 82 -16.56 38.46 -7.67
C ARG A 82 -16.87 37.36 -8.68
N SER A 83 -18.00 36.69 -8.53
CA SER A 83 -18.45 35.64 -9.45
C SER A 83 -18.62 36.16 -10.88
N VAL A 84 -19.22 37.35 -11.07
CA VAL A 84 -19.36 37.98 -12.40
C VAL A 84 -18.00 38.25 -13.07
N VAL A 85 -17.00 38.72 -12.31
CA VAL A 85 -15.63 38.93 -12.84
C VAL A 85 -14.96 37.60 -13.21
N GLU A 86 -15.12 36.56 -12.38
CA GLU A 86 -14.61 35.21 -12.67
C GLU A 86 -15.25 34.61 -13.94
N TYR A 87 -16.58 34.74 -14.08
CA TYR A 87 -17.30 34.31 -15.29
C TYR A 87 -16.94 35.15 -16.54
N GLN A 88 -16.69 36.45 -16.40
CA GLN A 88 -16.20 37.29 -17.49
C GLN A 88 -14.84 36.80 -18.01
N GLY A 89 -13.91 36.46 -17.10
CA GLY A 89 -12.63 35.84 -17.45
C GLY A 89 -12.79 34.51 -18.18
N LEU A 90 -13.69 33.65 -17.70
CA LEU A 90 -14.01 32.36 -18.33
C LEU A 90 -14.55 32.55 -19.76
N VAL A 91 -15.52 33.45 -19.96
CA VAL A 91 -16.10 33.76 -21.28
C VAL A 91 -15.05 34.29 -22.26
N LEU A 92 -14.15 35.19 -21.81
CA LEU A 92 -13.06 35.72 -22.63
C LEU A 92 -12.07 34.61 -23.04
N MET A 93 -11.75 33.68 -22.14
CA MET A 93 -10.90 32.52 -22.43
C MET A 93 -11.53 31.59 -23.47
N HIS A 94 -12.80 31.22 -23.31
CA HIS A 94 -13.53 30.42 -24.31
C HIS A 94 -13.61 31.11 -25.68
N GLY A 95 -13.87 32.43 -25.70
CA GLY A 95 -13.86 33.23 -26.92
C GLY A 95 -12.49 33.24 -27.61
N SER A 96 -11.38 33.27 -26.84
CA SER A 96 -10.03 33.17 -27.38
C SER A 96 -9.74 31.83 -28.05
N ILE A 97 -10.11 30.71 -27.39
CA ILE A 97 -9.96 29.36 -27.92
C ILE A 97 -10.78 29.18 -29.21
N ALA A 98 -12.03 29.64 -29.22
CA ALA A 98 -12.90 29.58 -30.40
C ALA A 98 -12.31 30.37 -31.60
N ARG A 99 -11.75 31.56 -31.36
CA ARG A 99 -11.05 32.34 -32.39
C ARG A 99 -9.84 31.60 -32.96
N LYS A 100 -9.02 30.95 -32.12
CA LYS A 100 -7.86 30.18 -32.57
C LYS A 100 -8.26 29.00 -33.46
N LEU A 101 -9.25 28.21 -33.04
CA LEU A 101 -9.77 27.08 -33.82
C LEU A 101 -10.37 27.53 -35.16
N LYS A 102 -11.12 28.65 -35.17
CA LYS A 102 -11.65 29.24 -36.41
C LYS A 102 -10.52 29.63 -37.37
N LEU A 103 -9.42 30.22 -36.87
CA LEU A 103 -8.28 30.62 -37.69
C LEU A 103 -7.54 29.42 -38.29
N GLU A 104 -7.32 28.36 -37.51
CA GLU A 104 -6.68 27.11 -37.97
C GLU A 104 -7.52 26.43 -39.06
N ASN A 105 -8.85 26.31 -38.87
CA ASN A 105 -9.76 25.79 -39.89
C ASN A 105 -9.80 26.68 -41.14
N SER A 106 -9.79 28.02 -40.99
CA SER A 106 -9.78 28.95 -42.12
C SER A 106 -8.50 28.85 -42.96
N LYS A 107 -7.34 28.62 -42.33
CA LYS A 107 -6.09 28.34 -43.04
C LYS A 107 -6.18 27.05 -43.85
N LEU A 108 -6.72 26.00 -43.25
CA LEU A 108 -6.88 24.71 -43.93
C LEU A 108 -7.80 24.81 -45.16
N VAL A 109 -8.91 25.54 -45.05
CA VAL A 109 -9.83 25.81 -46.19
C VAL A 109 -9.13 26.57 -47.31
N ARG A 110 -8.33 27.61 -47.00
CA ARG A 110 -7.55 28.36 -48.01
C ARG A 110 -6.57 27.48 -48.75
N ASN A 111 -5.79 26.66 -48.04
CA ASN A 111 -4.82 25.76 -48.65
C ASN A 111 -5.48 24.74 -49.60
N PHE A 112 -6.68 24.25 -49.26
CA PHE A 112 -7.44 23.38 -50.16
C PHE A 112 -7.96 24.12 -51.40
N ALA A 113 -8.44 25.36 -51.26
CA ALA A 113 -8.88 26.16 -52.39
C ALA A 113 -7.73 26.50 -53.35
N GLU A 114 -6.56 26.85 -52.82
CA GLU A 114 -5.34 27.14 -53.59
C GLU A 114 -4.89 25.92 -54.41
N ILE A 115 -4.78 24.74 -53.77
CA ILE A 115 -4.47 23.49 -54.49
C ILE A 115 -5.53 23.16 -55.56
N SER A 116 -6.81 23.42 -55.29
CA SER A 116 -7.88 23.23 -56.29
C SER A 116 -7.75 24.15 -57.50
N ILE A 117 -7.28 25.39 -57.29
CA ILE A 117 -6.97 26.33 -58.38
C ILE A 117 -5.74 25.84 -59.15
N ASN A 118 -4.66 25.44 -58.47
CA ASN A 118 -3.45 24.88 -59.11
C ASN A 118 -3.78 23.65 -59.98
N PHE A 119 -4.62 22.73 -59.49
CA PHE A 119 -5.07 21.59 -60.30
C PHE A 119 -5.94 22.03 -61.50
N THR A 120 -6.80 23.02 -61.34
CA THR A 120 -7.62 23.55 -62.44
C THR A 120 -6.72 24.12 -63.55
N ASP A 121 -5.67 24.84 -63.19
CA ASP A 121 -4.72 25.40 -64.15
C ASP A 121 -3.77 24.34 -64.74
N LEU A 122 -3.38 23.31 -63.99
CA LEU A 122 -2.70 22.14 -64.54
C LEU A 122 -3.57 21.37 -65.56
N ILE A 123 -4.87 21.24 -65.31
CA ILE A 123 -5.82 20.60 -66.25
C ILE A 123 -5.96 21.45 -67.53
N LYS A 124 -6.06 22.78 -67.40
CA LYS A 124 -6.03 23.69 -68.57
C LYS A 124 -4.72 23.55 -69.36
N LYS A 125 -3.57 23.62 -68.69
CA LYS A 125 -2.25 23.41 -69.32
C LYS A 125 -2.18 22.06 -70.06
N ALA A 126 -2.66 20.98 -69.45
CA ALA A 126 -2.68 19.65 -70.08
C ALA A 126 -3.46 19.62 -71.40
N SER A 127 -4.61 20.31 -71.48
CA SER A 127 -5.41 20.40 -72.71
C SER A 127 -4.75 21.15 -73.86
N HIS A 128 -3.61 21.81 -73.62
CA HIS A 128 -2.82 22.54 -74.61
C HIS A 128 -1.45 21.87 -74.87
N CYS A 129 -1.17 20.72 -74.25
CA CYS A 129 0.08 19.97 -74.48
C CYS A 129 -0.11 18.95 -75.61
N ASP A 130 0.21 19.34 -76.83
CA ASP A 130 0.23 18.44 -77.98
C ASP A 130 1.54 17.61 -78.02
N VAL A 131 1.43 16.32 -78.36
CA VAL A 131 2.55 15.35 -78.26
C VAL A 131 3.16 15.11 -79.63
N SER A 132 3.88 16.13 -80.13
CA SER A 132 4.80 15.99 -81.27
C SER A 132 6.26 15.86 -80.82
N ASP A 133 7.08 15.15 -81.58
CA ASP A 133 8.47 14.79 -81.24
C ASP A 133 9.42 15.96 -80.91
N SER A 134 9.05 17.21 -81.25
CA SER A 134 9.84 18.40 -80.93
C SER A 134 9.70 18.93 -79.50
N ASN A 135 8.70 18.49 -78.71
CA ASN A 135 8.31 19.14 -77.44
C ASN A 135 8.46 18.28 -76.16
N THR A 136 9.14 17.14 -76.24
CA THR A 136 9.31 16.15 -75.15
C THR A 136 9.83 16.75 -73.83
N ALA A 137 10.69 17.77 -73.89
CA ALA A 137 11.23 18.44 -72.71
C ALA A 137 10.19 19.29 -71.94
N LEU A 138 9.21 19.89 -72.64
CA LEU A 138 8.12 20.64 -72.01
C LEU A 138 7.12 19.70 -71.34
N VAL A 139 6.78 18.59 -72.01
CA VAL A 139 5.93 17.52 -71.46
C VAL A 139 6.55 16.93 -70.18
N HIS A 140 7.85 16.63 -70.17
CA HIS A 140 8.53 16.18 -68.95
C HIS A 140 8.51 17.20 -67.80
N ARG A 141 8.60 18.50 -68.09
CA ARG A 141 8.50 19.56 -67.08
C ARG A 141 7.10 19.62 -66.47
N PHE A 142 6.06 19.61 -67.31
CA PHE A 142 4.66 19.55 -66.89
C PHE A 142 4.36 18.31 -66.04
N LEU A 143 4.81 17.13 -66.47
CA LEU A 143 4.64 15.88 -65.72
C LEU A 143 5.36 15.90 -64.35
N LYS A 144 6.46 16.64 -64.21
CA LYS A 144 7.14 16.83 -62.92
C LYS A 144 6.36 17.78 -61.99
N GLU A 145 5.88 18.90 -62.53
CA GLU A 145 5.04 19.88 -61.82
C GLU A 145 3.77 19.20 -61.28
N ALA A 146 3.03 18.50 -62.14
CA ALA A 146 1.82 17.76 -61.77
C ALA A 146 2.08 16.65 -60.72
N LYS A 147 3.22 15.93 -60.80
CA LYS A 147 3.56 14.90 -59.81
C LYS A 147 3.85 15.47 -58.42
N GLU A 148 4.53 16.61 -58.33
CA GLU A 148 4.80 17.26 -57.04
C GLU A 148 3.51 17.87 -56.43
N GLU A 149 2.63 18.48 -57.24
CA GLU A 149 1.31 18.95 -56.76
C GLU A 149 0.41 17.81 -56.26
N VAL A 150 0.33 16.69 -57.00
CA VAL A 150 -0.40 15.48 -56.54
C VAL A 150 0.17 14.93 -55.23
N LYS A 151 1.49 14.97 -55.05
CA LYS A 151 2.18 14.54 -53.82
C LYS A 151 1.91 15.50 -52.66
N PHE A 152 1.91 16.82 -52.91
CA PHE A 152 1.57 17.84 -51.91
C PHE A 152 0.12 17.72 -51.45
N ALA A 153 -0.83 17.60 -52.39
CA ALA A 153 -2.24 17.36 -52.10
C ALA A 153 -2.47 16.09 -51.26
N LYS A 154 -1.83 14.97 -51.62
CA LYS A 154 -1.88 13.73 -50.83
C LYS A 154 -1.37 13.92 -49.40
N GLN A 155 -0.30 14.72 -49.20
CA GLN A 155 0.20 15.04 -47.86
C GLN A 155 -0.77 15.95 -47.07
N LEU A 156 -1.38 16.96 -47.70
CA LEU A 156 -2.34 17.84 -47.03
C LEU A 156 -3.60 17.07 -46.61
N ILE A 157 -4.14 16.22 -47.51
CA ILE A 157 -5.28 15.33 -47.20
C ILE A 157 -4.92 14.41 -46.02
N SER A 158 -3.74 13.78 -46.04
CA SER A 158 -3.30 12.88 -44.96
C SER A 158 -3.19 13.60 -43.60
N LYS A 159 -2.55 14.79 -43.57
CA LYS A 159 -2.42 15.61 -42.35
C LYS A 159 -3.77 16.10 -41.81
N SER A 160 -4.72 16.41 -42.71
CA SER A 160 -6.02 16.98 -42.35
C SER A 160 -7.11 15.96 -41.99
N LYS A 161 -6.94 14.66 -42.30
CA LYS A 161 -7.87 13.61 -41.84
C LYS A 161 -8.17 13.70 -40.35
N GLY A 162 -7.16 13.97 -39.53
CA GLY A 162 -7.33 14.15 -38.08
C GLY A 162 -8.20 15.34 -37.66
N SER A 163 -8.38 16.35 -38.52
CA SER A 163 -9.25 17.50 -38.24
C SER A 163 -10.72 17.14 -38.38
N PHE A 164 -11.09 16.38 -39.41
CA PHE A 164 -12.48 16.08 -39.78
C PHE A 164 -13.00 14.74 -39.23
N ASP A 165 -12.13 13.74 -39.09
CA ASP A 165 -12.52 12.39 -38.68
C ASP A 165 -12.59 12.28 -37.14
N SER A 166 -13.81 12.41 -36.61
CA SER A 166 -14.10 12.21 -35.19
C SER A 166 -13.90 10.76 -34.73
N GLN A 167 -14.11 9.77 -35.59
CA GLN A 167 -13.90 8.35 -35.26
C GLN A 167 -12.41 8.04 -35.13
N LEU A 168 -11.57 8.54 -36.04
CA LEU A 168 -10.11 8.44 -35.92
C LEU A 168 -9.55 9.18 -34.70
N LYS A 169 -10.15 10.31 -34.31
CA LYS A 169 -9.83 11.00 -33.05
C LYS A 169 -10.18 10.13 -31.83
N ILE A 170 -11.38 9.55 -31.80
CA ILE A 170 -11.84 8.65 -30.73
C ILE A 170 -10.95 7.41 -30.66
N GLN A 171 -10.64 6.78 -31.79
CA GLN A 171 -9.78 5.58 -31.83
C GLN A 171 -8.38 5.88 -31.30
N LYS A 172 -7.73 6.96 -31.78
CA LYS A 172 -6.42 7.40 -31.26
C LYS A 172 -6.43 7.72 -29.77
N LEU A 173 -7.57 8.15 -29.22
CA LEU A 173 -7.72 8.35 -27.78
C LEU A 173 -7.87 7.01 -27.04
N LYS A 174 -8.69 6.08 -27.54
CA LYS A 174 -8.81 4.72 -27.01
C LYS A 174 -7.47 3.99 -27.00
N ASP A 175 -6.73 4.00 -28.11
CA ASP A 175 -5.42 3.35 -28.24
C ASP A 175 -4.41 3.90 -27.21
N LYS A 176 -4.46 5.21 -26.96
CA LYS A 176 -3.65 5.86 -25.91
C LYS A 176 -4.10 5.48 -24.50
N ILE A 177 -5.40 5.39 -24.25
CA ILE A 177 -5.93 4.95 -22.95
C ILE A 177 -5.48 3.52 -22.66
N PHE A 178 -5.71 2.57 -23.58
CA PHE A 178 -5.27 1.19 -23.42
C PHE A 178 -3.75 1.06 -23.25
N GLY A 179 -2.96 1.81 -24.03
CA GLY A 179 -1.50 1.83 -23.87
C GLY A 179 -1.03 2.40 -22.52
N LEU A 180 -1.74 3.39 -21.97
CA LEU A 180 -1.48 3.93 -20.64
C LEU A 180 -1.94 2.96 -19.53
N GLU A 181 -3.06 2.28 -19.69
CA GLU A 181 -3.55 1.25 -18.75
C GLU A 181 -2.59 0.05 -18.68
N GLU A 182 -2.05 -0.39 -19.82
CA GLU A 182 -1.06 -1.47 -19.87
C GLU A 182 0.25 -1.05 -19.16
N GLN A 183 0.74 0.17 -19.42
CA GLN A 183 1.92 0.72 -18.74
C GLN A 183 1.68 0.90 -17.24
N MET A 184 0.51 1.41 -16.85
CA MET A 184 0.11 1.57 -15.45
C MET A 184 0.06 0.22 -14.72
N THR A 185 -0.47 -0.82 -15.37
CA THR A 185 -0.51 -2.19 -14.83
C THR A 185 0.90 -2.75 -14.66
N LYS A 186 1.78 -2.59 -15.66
CA LYS A 186 3.20 -3.01 -15.58
C LYS A 186 3.99 -2.25 -14.51
N MET A 187 3.68 -0.98 -14.27
CA MET A 187 4.30 -0.20 -13.20
C MET A 187 3.75 -0.59 -11.82
N LYS A 188 2.45 -0.90 -11.71
CA LYS A 188 1.80 -1.36 -10.49
C LYS A 188 2.39 -2.69 -10.01
N THR A 189 2.54 -3.69 -10.88
CA THR A 189 3.12 -4.99 -10.50
C THR A 189 4.59 -4.86 -10.07
N LYS A 190 5.38 -4.02 -10.75
CA LYS A 190 6.76 -3.68 -10.31
C LYS A 190 6.77 -3.00 -8.93
N GLY A 191 5.83 -2.08 -8.68
CA GLY A 191 5.68 -1.40 -7.39
C GLY A 191 5.29 -2.36 -6.25
N GLU A 192 4.33 -3.26 -6.49
CA GLU A 192 3.94 -4.31 -5.54
C GLU A 192 5.10 -5.27 -5.24
N PHE A 193 5.89 -5.65 -6.25
CA PHE A 193 7.08 -6.46 -6.07
C PHE A 193 8.15 -5.77 -5.21
N ALA A 194 8.48 -4.50 -5.52
CA ALA A 194 9.43 -3.71 -4.73
C ALA A 194 8.95 -3.51 -3.28
N LYS A 195 7.65 -3.30 -3.08
CA LYS A 195 7.01 -3.22 -1.76
C LYS A 195 7.16 -4.53 -0.98
N SER A 196 6.99 -5.68 -1.64
CA SER A 196 7.17 -6.99 -1.00
C SER A 196 8.63 -7.30 -0.64
N ILE A 197 9.61 -6.74 -1.37
CA ILE A 197 11.03 -6.76 -0.96
C ILE A 197 11.25 -5.86 0.27
N ALA A 198 10.74 -4.63 0.24
CA ALA A 198 10.86 -3.69 1.36
C ALA A 198 10.24 -4.24 2.65
N ALA A 199 9.14 -4.98 2.56
CA ALA A 199 8.48 -5.66 3.70
C ALA A 199 9.28 -6.83 4.31
N LYS A 200 10.29 -7.34 3.58
CA LYS A 200 11.18 -8.42 4.03
C LYS A 200 12.52 -7.90 4.55
N ALA A 201 12.93 -6.69 4.18
CA ALA A 201 14.14 -6.05 4.68
C ALA A 201 13.97 -5.58 6.13
N ILE A 202 15.06 -5.58 6.90
CA ILE A 202 15.08 -4.96 8.24
C ILE A 202 15.45 -3.48 8.08
N PRO A 203 14.56 -2.53 8.44
CA PRO A 203 14.87 -1.10 8.45
C PRO A 203 16.02 -0.73 9.40
N ARG A 204 16.80 0.30 9.03
CA ARG A 204 17.96 0.76 9.81
C ARG A 204 17.61 1.20 11.23
N ASN A 205 16.45 1.83 11.41
CA ASN A 205 15.92 2.25 12.70
C ASN A 205 15.55 1.05 13.59
N LEU A 206 14.87 0.01 13.06
CA LEU A 206 14.61 -1.23 13.81
C LEU A 206 15.92 -1.93 14.22
N HIS A 207 16.88 -2.02 13.30
CA HIS A 207 18.18 -2.64 13.60
C HIS A 207 18.95 -1.86 14.68
N CYS A 208 18.97 -0.52 14.59
CA CYS A 208 19.52 0.35 15.62
C CYS A 208 18.87 0.11 16.99
N LEU A 209 17.53 0.02 17.05
CA LEU A 209 16.79 -0.18 18.29
C LEU A 209 17.22 -1.48 19.00
N ALA A 210 17.25 -2.59 18.27
CA ALA A 210 17.69 -3.88 18.81
C ALA A 210 19.13 -3.84 19.32
N LEU A 211 20.06 -3.23 18.57
CA LEU A 211 21.46 -3.08 18.98
C LEU A 211 21.62 -2.20 20.22
N ARG A 212 20.90 -1.06 20.30
CA ARG A 212 20.97 -0.15 21.46
C ARG A 212 20.43 -0.77 22.74
N LEU A 213 19.33 -1.53 22.66
CA LEU A 213 18.79 -2.26 23.80
C LEU A 213 19.71 -3.41 24.23
N MET A 214 20.39 -4.07 23.27
CA MET A 214 21.41 -5.07 23.59
C MET A 214 22.65 -4.43 24.24
N GLN A 215 23.06 -3.23 23.80
CA GLN A 215 24.13 -2.43 24.41
C GLN A 215 23.77 -2.08 25.86
N GLU A 216 22.57 -1.53 26.12
CA GLU A 216 22.06 -1.24 27.48
C GLU A 216 22.09 -2.47 28.39
N ARG A 217 21.79 -3.67 27.86
CA ARG A 217 21.91 -4.93 28.63
C ARG A 217 23.36 -5.23 29.04
N ILE A 218 24.33 -4.96 28.16
CA ILE A 218 25.75 -5.25 28.36
C ILE A 218 26.38 -4.22 29.32
N GLU A 219 26.00 -2.95 29.20
CA GLU A 219 26.49 -1.86 30.04
C GLU A 219 25.87 -1.89 31.45
N ASN A 220 24.59 -2.25 31.56
CA ASN A 220 23.83 -2.27 32.82
C ASN A 220 23.36 -3.68 33.24
N PRO A 221 24.23 -4.71 33.31
CA PRO A 221 23.80 -6.11 33.46
C PRO A 221 23.04 -6.35 34.77
N ILE A 222 23.42 -5.69 35.87
CA ILE A 222 22.77 -5.85 37.18
C ILE A 222 21.30 -5.40 37.14
N ARG A 223 20.96 -4.37 36.35
CA ARG A 223 19.58 -3.88 36.17
C ARG A 223 18.70 -4.94 35.50
N TYR A 224 19.25 -5.69 34.53
CA TYR A 224 18.50 -6.66 33.72
C TYR A 224 18.62 -8.11 34.18
N ILE A 225 19.61 -8.45 35.01
CA ILE A 225 19.64 -9.71 35.78
C ILE A 225 18.35 -9.81 36.61
N ASN A 226 17.70 -10.98 36.53
CA ASN A 226 16.56 -11.27 37.39
C ASN A 226 17.06 -11.49 38.82
N LYS A 227 16.34 -10.95 39.83
CA LYS A 227 16.60 -11.22 41.26
C LYS A 227 16.49 -12.71 41.64
N GLN A 228 16.09 -13.57 40.71
CA GLN A 228 16.06 -15.04 40.78
C GLN A 228 17.41 -15.67 41.18
N THR A 229 18.56 -15.03 40.91
CA THR A 229 19.89 -15.61 41.20
C THR A 229 20.38 -15.46 42.65
N LYS A 230 19.61 -14.86 43.57
CA LYS A 230 20.02 -14.71 44.99
C LYS A 230 19.29 -15.60 46.01
N SER A 231 18.27 -16.37 45.62
CA SER A 231 17.64 -17.36 46.51
C SER A 231 18.14 -18.78 46.23
N ARG A 232 18.88 -19.38 47.17
CA ARG A 232 19.39 -20.77 47.13
C ARG A 232 18.31 -21.84 47.34
N GLN A 233 17.16 -21.72 46.67
CA GLN A 233 16.12 -22.76 46.65
C GLN A 233 15.53 -22.88 45.24
N PRO A 234 15.28 -24.11 44.73
CA PRO A 234 14.49 -24.31 43.53
C PRO A 234 13.03 -23.98 43.84
N ARG A 235 12.65 -22.71 43.65
CA ARG A 235 11.25 -22.30 43.72
C ARG A 235 10.57 -22.55 42.38
N GLN A 236 9.29 -22.90 42.47
CA GLN A 236 8.39 -23.19 41.36
C GLN A 236 8.37 -22.03 40.34
N PRO A 237 7.87 -22.25 39.10
CA PRO A 237 7.49 -21.16 38.23
C PRO A 237 6.67 -20.11 39.01
N LEU A 238 6.89 -18.83 38.72
CA LEU A 238 6.03 -17.76 39.25
C LEU A 238 4.59 -18.14 38.88
N GLN A 239 3.78 -18.39 39.91
CA GLN A 239 2.50 -19.10 39.82
C GLN A 239 1.55 -18.39 38.84
N GLU A 240 1.69 -17.08 38.73
CA GLU A 240 0.96 -16.17 37.84
C GLU A 240 1.18 -16.48 36.34
N PHE A 241 2.33 -17.01 35.93
CA PHE A 241 2.57 -17.37 34.52
C PHE A 241 1.91 -18.69 34.10
N GLU A 242 1.34 -19.44 35.05
CA GLU A 242 0.69 -20.72 34.80
C GLU A 242 -0.71 -20.81 35.45
N ASP A 243 -1.25 -19.70 35.97
CA ASP A 243 -2.54 -19.63 36.66
C ASP A 243 -3.70 -19.51 35.66
N PRO A 244 -4.50 -20.58 35.44
CA PRO A 244 -5.56 -20.57 34.43
C PRO A 244 -6.70 -19.57 34.70
N ASN A 245 -6.72 -18.89 35.85
CA ASN A 245 -7.68 -17.85 36.18
C ASN A 245 -7.31 -16.46 35.61
N LEU A 246 -6.11 -16.32 35.02
CA LEU A 246 -5.63 -15.07 34.40
C LEU A 246 -5.84 -15.06 32.88
N TYR A 247 -5.74 -13.87 32.28
CA TYR A 247 -5.91 -13.68 30.83
C TYR A 247 -4.57 -13.84 30.11
N HIS A 248 -4.32 -15.03 29.57
CA HIS A 248 -3.06 -15.36 28.89
C HIS A 248 -3.03 -15.03 27.40
N TYR A 249 -1.96 -14.39 26.96
CA TYR A 249 -1.72 -13.97 25.57
C TYR A 249 -0.43 -14.59 25.04
N ALA A 250 -0.45 -15.10 23.82
CA ALA A 250 0.72 -15.58 23.09
C ALA A 250 1.09 -14.60 21.97
N ILE A 251 2.29 -14.01 22.05
CA ILE A 251 2.82 -13.04 21.08
C ILE A 251 4.18 -13.56 20.59
N PHE A 252 4.33 -13.80 19.29
CA PHE A 252 5.57 -14.34 18.71
C PHE A 252 6.18 -13.32 17.74
N SER A 253 7.35 -12.76 18.08
CA SER A 253 7.97 -11.68 17.29
C SER A 253 9.50 -11.61 17.40
N ASP A 254 10.16 -11.38 16.27
CA ASP A 254 11.57 -11.01 16.13
C ASP A 254 11.78 -9.48 16.16
N ASN A 255 10.69 -8.70 16.22
CA ASN A 255 10.66 -7.26 16.06
C ASN A 255 10.24 -6.57 17.35
N VAL A 256 11.21 -5.99 18.06
CA VAL A 256 11.00 -5.36 19.38
C VAL A 256 9.98 -4.21 19.35
N LEU A 257 9.93 -3.41 18.27
CA LEU A 257 8.93 -2.35 18.12
C LEU A 257 7.51 -2.94 17.98
N ALA A 258 7.38 -3.99 17.17
CA ALA A 258 6.09 -4.63 16.93
C ALA A 258 5.53 -5.26 18.20
N ALA A 259 6.33 -6.08 18.89
CA ALA A 259 5.96 -6.64 20.18
C ALA A 259 5.62 -5.54 21.22
N SER A 260 6.42 -4.46 21.29
CA SER A 260 6.17 -3.33 22.19
C SER A 260 4.82 -2.66 21.91
N VAL A 261 4.45 -2.43 20.65
CA VAL A 261 3.14 -1.84 20.29
C VAL A 261 1.98 -2.77 20.62
N VAL A 262 2.07 -4.08 20.34
CA VAL A 262 1.02 -5.03 20.73
C VAL A 262 0.80 -5.00 22.24
N VAL A 263 1.87 -5.14 23.03
CA VAL A 263 1.82 -5.08 24.50
C VAL A 263 1.25 -3.75 25.00
N ASN A 264 1.75 -2.61 24.50
CA ASN A 264 1.27 -1.29 24.88
C ASN A 264 -0.23 -1.13 24.57
N SER A 265 -0.67 -1.61 23.41
CA SER A 265 -2.06 -1.54 23.00
C SER A 265 -2.98 -2.41 23.86
N VAL A 266 -2.54 -3.61 24.30
CA VAL A 266 -3.26 -4.43 25.28
C VAL A 266 -3.32 -3.70 26.62
N VAL A 267 -2.18 -3.33 27.20
CA VAL A 267 -2.10 -2.76 28.56
C VAL A 267 -2.85 -1.43 28.71
N GLN A 268 -2.83 -0.57 27.68
CA GLN A 268 -3.54 0.71 27.72
C GLN A 268 -5.06 0.59 27.51
N ASN A 269 -5.55 -0.53 26.97
CA ASN A 269 -6.99 -0.72 26.66
C ASN A 269 -7.65 -1.82 27.50
N ALA A 270 -6.88 -2.50 28.35
CA ALA A 270 -7.36 -3.43 29.37
C ALA A 270 -7.98 -2.69 30.58
N LYS A 271 -9.11 -3.20 31.09
CA LYS A 271 -9.77 -2.65 32.29
C LYS A 271 -9.02 -2.97 33.59
N GLU A 272 -8.40 -4.14 33.67
CA GLU A 272 -7.71 -4.64 34.86
C GLU A 272 -6.32 -5.19 34.50
N PRO A 273 -5.34 -4.35 34.08
CA PRO A 273 -4.10 -4.82 33.46
C PRO A 273 -3.31 -5.87 34.25
N TRP A 274 -3.37 -5.82 35.59
CA TRP A 274 -2.77 -6.81 36.50
C TRP A 274 -3.34 -8.23 36.38
N LYS A 275 -4.48 -8.45 35.70
CA LYS A 275 -5.01 -9.79 35.38
C LYS A 275 -4.47 -10.38 34.07
N HIS A 276 -3.68 -9.63 33.30
CA HIS A 276 -3.21 -10.05 31.98
C HIS A 276 -1.78 -10.61 32.06
N VAL A 277 -1.55 -11.68 31.30
CA VAL A 277 -0.28 -12.39 31.22
C VAL A 277 0.17 -12.47 29.77
N LEU A 278 1.20 -11.71 29.42
CA LEU A 278 1.74 -11.61 28.06
C LEU A 278 2.97 -12.51 27.92
N HIS A 279 2.81 -13.65 27.26
CA HIS A 279 3.93 -14.52 26.90
C HIS A 279 4.50 -14.13 25.54
N ILE A 280 5.71 -13.61 25.55
CA ILE A 280 6.42 -13.12 24.38
C ILE A 280 7.52 -14.14 24.05
N VAL A 281 7.41 -14.78 22.89
CA VAL A 281 8.48 -15.65 22.38
C VAL A 281 9.19 -14.97 21.23
N THR A 282 10.51 -15.07 21.22
CA THR A 282 11.40 -14.38 20.28
C THR A 282 12.63 -15.26 19.98
N GLU A 283 13.36 -14.95 18.92
CA GLU A 283 14.62 -15.61 18.61
C GLU A 283 15.70 -15.30 19.66
N ARG A 284 16.67 -16.22 19.84
CA ARG A 284 17.79 -16.04 20.78
C ARG A 284 18.55 -14.72 20.60
N THR A 285 18.67 -14.29 19.36
CA THR A 285 19.30 -13.04 18.89
C THR A 285 18.62 -11.80 19.46
N THR A 286 17.28 -11.75 19.44
CA THR A 286 16.48 -10.61 19.89
C THR A 286 16.11 -10.68 21.38
N LEU A 287 16.16 -11.86 22.01
CA LEU A 287 15.87 -12.10 23.44
C LEU A 287 16.46 -11.06 24.39
N ALA A 288 17.72 -10.66 24.14
CA ALA A 288 18.44 -9.69 24.96
C ALA A 288 17.74 -8.32 24.96
N ALA A 289 17.45 -7.79 23.78
CA ALA A 289 16.80 -6.51 23.55
C ALA A 289 15.33 -6.53 24.02
N MET A 290 14.61 -7.62 23.73
CA MET A 290 13.22 -7.81 24.14
C MET A 290 13.07 -7.79 25.68
N LYS A 291 13.99 -8.45 26.41
CA LYS A 291 14.04 -8.42 27.89
C LYS A 291 14.42 -7.07 28.48
N VAL A 292 15.17 -6.23 27.76
CA VAL A 292 15.42 -4.84 28.18
C VAL A 292 14.15 -4.02 27.98
N MET A 293 13.56 -4.05 26.78
CA MET A 293 12.36 -3.26 26.43
C MET A 293 11.26 -3.38 27.50
N PHE A 294 10.83 -4.60 27.82
CA PHE A 294 9.75 -4.83 28.78
C PHE A 294 10.14 -4.64 30.26
N LYS A 295 11.41 -4.31 30.55
CA LYS A 295 11.90 -3.97 31.90
C LYS A 295 12.27 -2.49 32.05
N LEU A 296 12.20 -1.69 30.98
CA LEU A 296 12.50 -0.25 31.02
C LEU A 296 11.39 0.57 31.71
N LYS A 297 10.14 0.10 31.67
CA LYS A 297 8.97 0.76 32.26
C LYS A 297 8.08 -0.26 32.99
N ASP A 298 7.25 0.25 33.89
CA ASP A 298 6.14 -0.54 34.44
C ASP A 298 5.00 -0.66 33.41
N HIS A 299 4.22 -1.74 33.52
CA HIS A 299 3.10 -2.06 32.63
C HIS A 299 1.78 -2.15 33.40
N ASN A 300 1.55 -1.25 34.37
CA ASN A 300 0.36 -1.20 35.23
C ASN A 300 0.11 -2.52 35.97
N GLY A 301 1.18 -3.19 36.41
CA GLY A 301 1.10 -4.51 37.07
C GLY A 301 0.90 -5.71 36.14
N THR A 302 0.82 -5.52 34.82
CA THR A 302 0.68 -6.63 33.85
C THR A 302 1.86 -7.60 33.92
N HIS A 303 1.59 -8.90 33.93
CA HIS A 303 2.62 -9.93 33.94
C HIS A 303 3.19 -10.13 32.53
N ILE A 304 4.51 -9.93 32.35
CA ILE A 304 5.18 -10.12 31.04
C ILE A 304 6.28 -11.17 31.17
N GLU A 305 6.17 -12.24 30.38
CA GLU A 305 7.21 -13.26 30.25
C GLU A 305 7.88 -13.15 28.88
N VAL A 306 9.21 -13.17 28.85
CA VAL A 306 9.97 -13.20 27.58
C VAL A 306 10.83 -14.46 27.53
N LYS A 307 10.52 -15.37 26.60
CA LYS A 307 11.23 -16.65 26.37
C LYS A 307 11.87 -16.68 24.98
N ALA A 308 12.94 -17.46 24.86
CA ALA A 308 13.52 -17.78 23.56
C ALA A 308 12.82 -19.01 22.96
N VAL A 309 12.86 -19.17 21.63
CA VAL A 309 12.37 -20.40 20.97
C VAL A 309 13.08 -21.64 21.55
N GLU A 310 14.39 -21.54 21.78
CA GLU A 310 15.26 -22.63 22.23
C GLU A 310 15.08 -22.99 23.71
N ASP A 311 14.27 -22.23 24.46
CA ASP A 311 13.91 -22.57 25.83
C ASP A 311 12.91 -23.76 25.86
N TYR A 312 12.11 -23.95 24.80
CA TYR A 312 11.13 -25.04 24.65
C TYR A 312 11.77 -26.32 24.08
N LYS A 313 12.05 -27.31 24.94
CA LYS A 313 12.87 -28.49 24.56
C LYS A 313 12.20 -29.48 23.61
N PHE A 314 10.88 -29.43 23.45
CA PHE A 314 10.17 -30.24 22.44
C PHE A 314 10.39 -29.72 21.00
N LEU A 315 10.85 -28.47 20.82
CA LEU A 315 11.14 -27.90 19.49
C LEU A 315 12.47 -28.41 18.94
N ASN A 316 12.43 -29.61 18.37
CA ASN A 316 13.54 -30.26 17.67
C ASN A 316 13.04 -30.94 16.39
N SER A 317 13.93 -31.28 15.45
CA SER A 317 13.56 -31.89 14.17
C SER A 317 13.05 -33.34 14.25
N SER A 318 13.24 -34.01 15.40
CA SER A 318 12.58 -35.30 15.64
C SER A 318 11.07 -35.14 15.81
N TYR A 319 10.62 -34.13 16.56
CA TYR A 319 9.18 -33.89 16.81
C TYR A 319 8.52 -32.89 15.84
N VAL A 320 9.22 -31.85 15.38
CA VAL A 320 8.63 -30.75 14.58
C VAL A 320 8.90 -30.96 13.09
N PRO A 321 7.88 -31.24 12.24
CA PRO A 321 8.09 -31.52 10.82
C PRO A 321 8.72 -30.35 10.04
N VAL A 322 8.43 -29.10 10.43
CA VAL A 322 8.99 -27.91 9.77
C VAL A 322 10.50 -27.82 9.98
N LEU A 323 11.00 -28.08 11.18
CA LEU A 323 12.44 -28.09 11.45
C LEU A 323 13.13 -29.21 10.65
N ARG A 324 12.52 -30.41 10.62
CA ARG A 324 12.98 -31.54 9.80
C ARG A 324 13.03 -31.21 8.30
N GLN A 325 12.04 -30.47 7.80
CA GLN A 325 12.02 -30.00 6.40
C GLN A 325 13.09 -28.93 6.14
N GLN A 326 13.34 -28.02 7.09
CA GLN A 326 14.38 -26.98 6.96
C GLN A 326 15.80 -27.55 6.89
N GLU A 327 16.03 -28.70 7.54
CA GLU A 327 17.30 -29.44 7.47
C GLU A 327 17.52 -30.14 6.10
N SER A 328 16.50 -30.23 5.25
CA SER A 328 16.60 -30.89 3.94
C SER A 328 17.27 -30.01 2.87
N ALA A 329 18.23 -30.59 2.14
CA ALA A 329 18.99 -29.90 1.10
C ALA A 329 18.13 -29.41 -0.07
N GLU A 330 17.04 -30.12 -0.41
CA GLU A 330 16.09 -29.72 -1.45
C GLU A 330 15.35 -28.42 -1.10
N LEU A 331 14.94 -28.27 0.17
CA LEU A 331 14.27 -27.07 0.65
C LEU A 331 15.22 -25.87 0.66
N LEU A 332 16.46 -26.08 1.12
CA LEU A 332 17.51 -25.08 1.06
C LEU A 332 17.79 -24.66 -0.39
N GLY A 333 17.83 -25.61 -1.33
CA GLY A 333 17.92 -25.33 -2.76
C GLY A 333 16.74 -24.52 -3.32
N TYR A 334 15.50 -24.79 -2.88
CA TYR A 334 14.31 -24.06 -3.33
C TYR A 334 14.30 -22.59 -2.88
N TYR A 335 14.69 -22.30 -1.64
CA TYR A 335 14.69 -20.93 -1.09
C TYR A 335 15.96 -20.15 -1.42
N TYR A 336 17.14 -20.77 -1.33
CA TYR A 336 18.44 -20.11 -1.44
C TYR A 336 19.16 -20.37 -2.78
N GLY A 337 18.66 -21.27 -3.64
CA GLY A 337 19.31 -21.61 -4.91
C GLY A 337 19.37 -20.46 -5.92
N HIS A 338 20.47 -20.38 -6.67
CA HIS A 338 20.95 -19.31 -7.57
C HIS A 338 20.06 -18.91 -8.78
N GLY A 339 18.75 -19.17 -8.75
CA GLY A 339 17.80 -18.81 -9.82
C GLY A 339 17.43 -17.32 -9.92
N LEU A 340 18.29 -16.39 -9.50
CA LEU A 340 17.97 -14.96 -9.44
C LEU A 340 18.07 -14.26 -10.81
N GLU A 341 18.92 -14.75 -11.72
CA GLU A 341 19.18 -14.09 -13.03
C GLU A 341 18.18 -14.50 -14.13
N ASN A 342 17.67 -15.73 -14.13
CA ASN A 342 16.80 -16.24 -15.20
C ASN A 342 15.29 -16.11 -14.92
N SER A 343 14.88 -15.64 -13.75
CA SER A 343 13.47 -15.65 -13.30
C SER A 343 12.71 -14.33 -13.55
N THR A 344 13.06 -13.59 -14.61
CA THR A 344 12.45 -12.29 -14.93
C THR A 344 11.02 -12.38 -15.50
N THR A 345 10.57 -13.59 -15.87
CA THR A 345 9.28 -13.85 -16.53
C THR A 345 8.13 -14.17 -15.57
N ASP A 346 8.40 -14.65 -14.35
CA ASP A 346 7.35 -15.07 -13.40
C ASP A 346 7.54 -14.45 -12.01
N SER A 347 6.99 -13.23 -11.86
CA SER A 347 6.94 -12.49 -10.60
C SER A 347 6.27 -13.22 -9.44
N SER A 348 5.45 -14.26 -9.71
CA SER A 348 4.81 -15.04 -8.67
C SER A 348 5.86 -15.84 -7.88
N ASN A 349 6.83 -16.47 -8.58
CA ASN A 349 7.83 -17.34 -7.98
C ASN A 349 8.80 -16.63 -7.02
N LEU A 350 9.08 -15.33 -7.21
CA LEU A 350 9.90 -14.57 -6.26
C LEU A 350 9.11 -14.11 -5.01
N LYS A 351 7.79 -13.92 -5.10
CA LYS A 351 6.97 -13.78 -3.89
C LYS A 351 7.03 -15.05 -3.04
N PHE A 352 7.19 -16.20 -3.70
CA PHE A 352 7.20 -17.53 -3.10
C PHE A 352 8.54 -17.97 -2.46
N ARG A 353 9.62 -17.18 -2.54
CA ARG A 353 10.90 -17.45 -1.85
C ARG A 353 11.11 -16.56 -0.63
N ASN A 354 10.18 -16.57 0.33
CA ASN A 354 10.33 -15.80 1.58
C ASN A 354 10.75 -16.72 2.75
N PRO A 355 11.97 -16.56 3.32
CA PRO A 355 12.42 -17.34 4.47
C PRO A 355 11.55 -17.16 5.73
N LYS A 356 10.76 -16.08 5.86
CA LYS A 356 9.80 -15.95 6.98
C LYS A 356 8.76 -17.08 7.03
N TYR A 357 8.46 -17.75 5.92
CA TYR A 357 7.60 -18.95 5.91
C TYR A 357 8.28 -20.21 6.50
N LEU A 358 9.60 -20.15 6.68
CA LEU A 358 10.40 -21.13 7.41
C LEU A 358 10.77 -20.66 8.82
N SER A 359 10.42 -19.44 9.23
CA SER A 359 10.67 -19.01 10.60
C SER A 359 9.81 -19.85 11.54
N ILE A 360 10.48 -20.66 12.37
CA ILE A 360 9.86 -21.50 13.40
C ILE A 360 8.94 -20.69 14.33
N LEU A 361 9.27 -19.42 14.53
CA LEU A 361 8.50 -18.44 15.29
C LEU A 361 7.05 -18.31 14.81
N ASN A 362 6.83 -18.35 13.48
CA ASN A 362 5.50 -18.33 12.90
C ASN A 362 4.73 -19.64 13.12
N HIS A 363 5.44 -20.76 13.26
CA HIS A 363 4.85 -22.09 13.44
C HIS A 363 4.62 -22.45 14.93
N LEU A 364 5.16 -21.69 15.89
CA LEU A 364 4.86 -21.84 17.32
C LEU A 364 3.36 -21.78 17.64
N ARG A 365 2.58 -21.08 16.80
CA ARG A 365 1.12 -20.99 16.95
C ARG A 365 0.40 -22.34 16.87
N PHE A 366 1.07 -23.39 16.39
CA PHE A 366 0.56 -24.76 16.36
C PHE A 366 0.98 -25.61 17.57
N TYR A 367 1.69 -25.02 18.55
CA TYR A 367 2.23 -25.71 19.72
C TYR A 367 1.77 -25.08 21.05
N LEU A 368 0.66 -24.36 21.05
CA LEU A 368 0.17 -23.64 22.23
C LEU A 368 -0.12 -24.58 23.42
N PRO A 369 -0.73 -25.78 23.26
CA PRO A 369 -0.90 -26.71 24.37
C PRO A 369 0.41 -27.25 24.96
N GLU A 370 1.44 -27.47 24.14
CA GLU A 370 2.75 -27.98 24.54
C GLU A 370 3.59 -26.89 25.22
N MET A 371 3.40 -25.64 24.82
CA MET A 371 4.01 -24.47 25.46
C MET A 371 3.33 -24.11 26.80
N TYR A 372 2.01 -24.32 26.90
CA TYR A 372 1.18 -23.91 28.04
C TYR A 372 0.24 -25.04 28.51
N PRO A 373 0.77 -26.16 29.02
CA PRO A 373 -0.02 -27.37 29.31
C PRO A 373 -1.04 -27.21 30.44
N LYS A 374 -0.92 -26.18 31.29
CA LYS A 374 -1.81 -25.91 32.43
C LYS A 374 -2.98 -24.96 32.11
N LEU A 375 -2.96 -24.31 30.95
CA LEU A 375 -3.97 -23.30 30.60
C LEU A 375 -5.14 -23.92 29.83
N HIS A 376 -6.35 -23.41 30.06
CA HIS A 376 -7.57 -23.84 29.38
C HIS A 376 -7.86 -23.03 28.10
N LYS A 377 -7.65 -21.71 28.15
CA LYS A 377 -7.78 -20.80 26.99
C LYS A 377 -6.58 -19.87 26.88
N ILE A 378 -6.20 -19.52 25.66
CA ILE A 378 -5.14 -18.53 25.38
C ILE A 378 -5.48 -17.70 24.15
N LEU A 379 -5.20 -16.39 24.19
CA LEU A 379 -5.37 -15.51 23.04
C LEU A 379 -4.07 -15.36 22.26
N PHE A 380 -4.06 -15.78 21.01
CA PHE A 380 -2.95 -15.54 20.10
C PHE A 380 -3.07 -14.15 19.46
N LEU A 381 -1.98 -13.38 19.42
CA LEU A 381 -1.86 -12.11 18.70
C LEU A 381 -0.61 -12.13 17.79
N ASP A 382 -0.78 -11.84 16.50
CA ASP A 382 0.36 -11.56 15.60
C ASP A 382 1.01 -10.21 15.96
N ASP A 383 2.29 -10.02 15.61
CA ASP A 383 3.05 -8.82 16.00
C ASP A 383 2.66 -7.53 15.26
N ASP A 384 1.88 -7.65 14.19
CA ASP A 384 1.41 -6.57 13.34
C ASP A 384 -0.06 -6.17 13.63
N VAL A 385 -0.54 -6.40 14.85
CA VAL A 385 -1.86 -5.94 15.33
C VAL A 385 -1.78 -4.74 16.28
N VAL A 386 -2.91 -4.07 16.46
CA VAL A 386 -3.14 -3.07 17.49
C VAL A 386 -4.47 -3.34 18.17
N VAL A 387 -4.47 -3.40 19.50
CA VAL A 387 -5.65 -3.56 20.34
C VAL A 387 -6.21 -2.19 20.71
N GLN A 388 -7.52 -2.00 20.51
CA GLN A 388 -8.23 -0.73 20.73
C GLN A 388 -9.31 -0.81 21.80
N LYS A 389 -9.64 -2.02 22.26
CA LYS A 389 -10.68 -2.29 23.26
C LYS A 389 -10.24 -3.43 24.16
N ASP A 390 -10.82 -3.49 25.35
CA ASP A 390 -10.65 -4.61 26.28
C ASP A 390 -11.06 -5.94 25.61
N LEU A 391 -10.24 -6.98 25.82
CA LEU A 391 -10.39 -8.29 25.16
C LEU A 391 -10.89 -9.40 26.09
N THR A 392 -11.20 -9.11 27.36
CA THR A 392 -11.54 -10.12 28.38
C THR A 392 -12.78 -10.94 28.02
N GLY A 393 -13.76 -10.32 27.33
CA GLY A 393 -14.97 -11.00 26.86
C GLY A 393 -14.74 -12.17 25.88
N LEU A 394 -13.52 -12.33 25.32
CA LEU A 394 -13.16 -13.52 24.53
C LEU A 394 -12.99 -14.79 25.38
N TRP A 395 -12.70 -14.66 26.69
CA TRP A 395 -12.66 -15.81 27.60
C TRP A 395 -14.06 -16.28 27.98
N GLU A 396 -15.00 -15.35 28.13
CA GLU A 396 -16.43 -15.62 28.39
C GLU A 396 -17.17 -16.11 27.14
N PHE A 397 -16.61 -15.92 25.95
CA PHE A 397 -17.19 -16.42 24.70
C PHE A 397 -17.33 -17.95 24.75
N ASP A 398 -18.57 -18.42 24.64
CA ASP A 398 -18.88 -19.83 24.43
C ASP A 398 -18.22 -20.30 23.11
N MET A 399 -17.44 -21.37 23.19
CA MET A 399 -16.73 -21.94 22.04
C MET A 399 -17.54 -23.03 21.31
N ASP A 400 -18.72 -23.45 21.79
CA ASP A 400 -19.48 -24.60 21.23
C ASP A 400 -18.61 -25.87 21.09
N GLY A 401 -17.74 -26.10 22.09
CA GLY A 401 -16.73 -27.17 22.09
C GLY A 401 -15.64 -27.08 21.02
N LYS A 402 -15.63 -26.02 20.20
CA LYS A 402 -14.66 -25.78 19.11
C LYS A 402 -13.30 -25.33 19.66
N VAL A 403 -12.26 -25.54 18.87
CA VAL A 403 -10.86 -25.29 19.26
C VAL A 403 -10.45 -23.83 19.02
N ASN A 404 -10.91 -23.22 17.93
CA ASN A 404 -10.45 -21.91 17.46
C ASN A 404 -11.62 -20.93 17.35
N GLY A 405 -11.52 -19.76 17.97
CA GLY A 405 -12.42 -18.62 17.75
C GLY A 405 -11.71 -17.60 16.86
N ALA A 406 -12.22 -17.39 15.65
CA ALA A 406 -11.61 -16.53 14.64
C ALA A 406 -12.63 -15.74 13.82
N VAL A 407 -12.27 -14.56 13.33
CA VAL A 407 -13.13 -13.80 12.40
C VAL A 407 -13.02 -14.37 10.99
N GLU A 408 -14.17 -14.66 10.39
CA GLU A 408 -14.30 -15.08 9.00
C GLU A 408 -14.02 -13.95 8.01
N THR A 409 -13.23 -14.27 6.98
CA THR A 409 -12.77 -13.31 5.96
C THR A 409 -13.43 -13.47 4.60
N CYS A 410 -14.23 -14.52 4.39
CA CYS A 410 -14.89 -14.74 3.10
C CYS A 410 -15.97 -13.71 2.80
N PHE A 411 -16.09 -13.39 1.50
CA PHE A 411 -17.13 -12.53 0.96
C PHE A 411 -17.44 -12.97 -0.47
N GLY A 412 -18.68 -13.37 -0.77
CA GLY A 412 -19.02 -13.95 -2.07
C GLY A 412 -18.14 -15.17 -2.38
N SER A 413 -17.34 -15.11 -3.45
CA SER A 413 -16.34 -16.13 -3.84
C SER A 413 -14.90 -15.83 -3.38
N PHE A 414 -14.69 -14.75 -2.62
CA PHE A 414 -13.36 -14.36 -2.11
C PHE A 414 -13.07 -15.01 -0.76
N HIS A 415 -11.78 -15.25 -0.50
CA HIS A 415 -11.25 -15.85 0.74
C HIS A 415 -12.00 -17.15 1.16
N ARG A 416 -12.19 -18.06 0.21
CA ARG A 416 -12.62 -19.44 0.48
C ARG A 416 -11.45 -20.41 0.34
N TYR A 417 -11.62 -21.64 0.80
CA TYR A 417 -10.54 -22.65 0.85
C TYR A 417 -9.89 -22.89 -0.53
N ASP A 418 -10.65 -22.76 -1.62
CA ASP A 418 -10.16 -22.84 -3.00
C ASP A 418 -9.08 -21.81 -3.38
N LYS A 419 -8.91 -20.74 -2.60
CA LYS A 419 -7.84 -19.73 -2.79
C LYS A 419 -6.55 -20.07 -2.04
N TYR A 420 -6.59 -21.02 -1.12
CA TYR A 420 -5.49 -21.36 -0.22
C TYR A 420 -4.95 -22.78 -0.46
N LEU A 421 -5.82 -23.72 -0.84
CA LEU A 421 -5.49 -25.14 -1.02
C LEU A 421 -5.58 -25.55 -2.50
N LYS A 422 -4.82 -26.59 -2.87
CA LYS A 422 -4.77 -27.15 -4.22
C LYS A 422 -5.80 -28.26 -4.40
N PHE A 423 -7.01 -27.87 -4.86
CA PHE A 423 -8.15 -28.77 -5.08
C PHE A 423 -8.04 -29.66 -6.34
N ASP A 424 -6.96 -29.50 -7.11
CA ASP A 424 -6.48 -30.48 -8.09
C ASP A 424 -5.90 -31.75 -7.42
N HIS A 425 -5.47 -31.67 -6.16
CA HIS A 425 -4.95 -32.82 -5.42
C HIS A 425 -6.09 -33.66 -4.78
N PRO A 426 -6.16 -34.99 -4.99
CA PRO A 426 -7.23 -35.85 -4.46
C PRO A 426 -7.46 -35.70 -2.96
N LEU A 427 -6.40 -35.82 -2.14
CA LEU A 427 -6.49 -35.68 -0.67
C LEU A 427 -7.17 -34.38 -0.20
N ILE A 428 -6.96 -33.26 -0.91
CA ILE A 428 -7.59 -31.97 -0.56
C ILE A 428 -9.06 -31.99 -0.98
N LYS A 429 -9.34 -32.46 -2.20
CA LYS A 429 -10.68 -32.52 -2.79
C LYS A 429 -11.64 -33.47 -2.04
N GLU A 430 -11.11 -34.54 -1.47
CA GLU A 430 -11.87 -35.54 -0.72
C GLU A 430 -12.11 -35.13 0.75
N THR A 431 -11.23 -34.31 1.32
CA THR A 431 -11.29 -33.95 2.76
C THR A 431 -11.97 -32.61 3.03
N PHE A 432 -11.86 -31.63 2.12
CA PHE A 432 -12.29 -30.25 2.37
C PHE A 432 -13.34 -29.78 1.36
N ASP A 433 -14.26 -28.91 1.79
CA ASP A 433 -15.13 -28.18 0.85
C ASP A 433 -14.36 -26.98 0.26
N PRO A 434 -14.20 -26.86 -1.08
CA PRO A 434 -13.61 -25.67 -1.70
C PRO A 434 -14.38 -24.38 -1.40
N LYS A 435 -15.67 -24.49 -1.06
CA LYS A 435 -16.52 -23.35 -0.68
C LYS A 435 -16.47 -23.03 0.81
N ALA A 436 -15.73 -23.76 1.65
CA ALA A 436 -15.60 -23.40 3.07
C ALA A 436 -15.05 -21.97 3.24
N CYS A 437 -15.54 -21.25 4.25
CA CYS A 437 -15.14 -19.87 4.52
C CYS A 437 -13.76 -19.86 5.21
N ALA A 438 -12.79 -19.12 4.69
CA ALA A 438 -11.53 -18.94 5.38
C ALA A 438 -11.65 -17.84 6.46
N TRP A 439 -11.12 -18.12 7.64
CA TRP A 439 -10.80 -17.14 8.66
C TRP A 439 -9.35 -16.65 8.49
N ALA A 440 -8.87 -15.78 9.38
CA ALA A 440 -7.48 -15.33 9.37
C ALA A 440 -6.81 -15.44 10.74
N TYR A 441 -5.50 -15.64 10.71
CA TYR A 441 -4.66 -15.36 11.86
C TYR A 441 -4.53 -13.85 12.09
N GLY A 442 -4.29 -13.46 13.33
CA GLY A 442 -3.99 -12.09 13.73
C GLY A 442 -4.46 -11.83 15.15
N MET A 443 -5.71 -12.19 15.40
CA MET A 443 -6.24 -12.41 16.75
C MET A 443 -7.12 -13.65 16.71
N ASN A 444 -6.80 -14.63 17.57
CA ASN A 444 -7.51 -15.91 17.65
C ASN A 444 -7.56 -16.36 19.11
N ILE A 445 -8.76 -16.69 19.62
CA ILE A 445 -8.89 -17.34 20.93
C ILE A 445 -8.86 -18.84 20.74
N PHE A 446 -7.98 -19.53 21.46
CA PHE A 446 -7.86 -20.99 21.40
C PHE A 446 -8.30 -21.62 22.71
N ASP A 447 -9.16 -22.63 22.60
CA ASP A 447 -9.50 -23.56 23.67
C ASP A 447 -8.50 -24.73 23.62
N LEU A 448 -7.60 -24.75 24.61
CA LEU A 448 -6.49 -25.70 24.66
C LEU A 448 -6.92 -27.08 25.13
N ASP A 449 -8.04 -27.20 25.85
CA ASP A 449 -8.60 -28.51 26.23
C ASP A 449 -9.28 -29.17 25.03
N ALA A 450 -10.05 -28.40 24.26
CA ALA A 450 -10.56 -28.84 22.97
C ALA A 450 -9.43 -29.19 22.00
N TRP A 451 -8.35 -28.39 21.95
CA TRP A 451 -7.17 -28.68 21.12
C TRP A 451 -6.53 -30.03 21.46
N ARG A 452 -6.31 -30.28 22.76
CA ARG A 452 -5.72 -31.53 23.27
C ARG A 452 -6.65 -32.72 22.99
N ARG A 453 -7.95 -32.58 23.25
CA ARG A 453 -8.97 -33.63 22.97
C ARG A 453 -9.04 -33.98 21.48
N ASP A 454 -8.94 -32.98 20.60
CA ASP A 454 -9.09 -33.16 19.16
C ASP A 454 -7.76 -33.44 18.44
N ASN A 455 -6.62 -33.57 19.17
CA ASN A 455 -5.27 -33.82 18.64
C ASN A 455 -4.90 -32.88 17.47
N CYS A 456 -5.10 -31.57 17.66
CA CYS A 456 -4.86 -30.59 16.59
C CYS A 456 -3.37 -30.40 16.24
N THR A 457 -2.44 -30.64 17.17
CA THR A 457 -0.99 -30.58 16.88
C THR A 457 -0.58 -31.73 15.95
N GLU A 458 -1.10 -32.92 16.18
CA GLU A 458 -0.86 -34.14 15.40
C GLU A 458 -1.48 -34.02 14.00
N LYS A 459 -2.69 -33.45 13.89
CA LYS A 459 -3.29 -33.09 12.59
C LYS A 459 -2.39 -32.12 11.82
N TYR A 460 -1.89 -31.09 12.48
CA TYR A 460 -0.95 -30.14 11.88
C TYR A 460 0.33 -30.83 11.39
N HIS A 461 0.89 -31.77 12.17
CA HIS A 461 2.06 -32.57 11.77
C HIS A 461 1.79 -33.39 10.52
N TYR A 462 0.73 -34.20 10.54
CA TYR A 462 0.32 -35.06 9.42
C TYR A 462 0.22 -34.29 8.10
N TRP A 463 -0.48 -33.15 8.11
CA TRP A 463 -0.64 -32.33 6.90
C TRP A 463 0.66 -31.65 6.45
N GLN A 464 1.53 -31.23 7.38
CA GLN A 464 2.83 -30.68 7.01
C GLN A 464 3.77 -31.72 6.41
N GLU A 465 3.79 -32.95 6.94
CA GLU A 465 4.58 -34.04 6.37
C GLU A 465 4.12 -34.37 4.93
N LEU A 466 2.81 -34.50 4.71
CA LEU A 466 2.24 -34.70 3.36
C LEU A 466 2.54 -33.54 2.41
N ASN A 467 2.61 -32.29 2.89
CA ASN A 467 2.93 -31.13 2.06
C ASN A 467 4.44 -30.85 1.93
N GLY A 468 5.33 -31.78 2.28
CA GLY A 468 6.79 -31.59 2.15
C GLY A 468 7.24 -31.18 0.75
N ASN A 469 6.57 -31.66 -0.30
CA ASN A 469 6.80 -31.32 -1.70
C ASN A 469 5.97 -30.11 -2.22
N ARG A 470 5.21 -29.43 -1.34
CA ARG A 470 4.35 -28.26 -1.65
C ARG A 470 3.22 -28.53 -2.67
N THR A 471 2.74 -29.77 -2.75
CA THR A 471 1.66 -30.17 -3.66
C THR A 471 0.25 -29.94 -3.12
N LEU A 472 0.06 -29.73 -1.81
CA LEU A 472 -1.24 -29.50 -1.18
C LEU A 472 -1.56 -28.00 -0.99
N TRP A 473 -0.54 -27.21 -0.65
CA TRP A 473 -0.57 -25.74 -0.70
C TRP A 473 0.83 -25.19 -0.92
N ARG A 474 0.92 -23.94 -1.38
CA ARG A 474 2.23 -23.33 -1.71
C ARG A 474 3.00 -22.93 -0.44
N LEU A 475 2.45 -21.97 0.33
CA LEU A 475 3.17 -21.24 1.39
C LEU A 475 2.24 -20.63 2.44
N GLY A 476 2.86 -20.19 3.54
CA GLY A 476 2.18 -19.50 4.65
C GLY A 476 1.72 -20.45 5.74
N THR A 477 1.44 -19.87 6.92
CA THR A 477 0.85 -20.57 8.07
C THR A 477 -0.68 -20.60 8.01
N LEU A 478 -1.32 -19.74 7.21
CA LEU A 478 -2.77 -19.74 7.08
C LEU A 478 -3.33 -21.04 6.44
N PRO A 479 -2.81 -21.56 5.30
CA PRO A 479 -3.31 -22.82 4.74
C PRO A 479 -3.25 -24.02 5.72
N PRO A 480 -2.14 -24.31 6.44
CA PRO A 480 -2.15 -25.37 7.44
C PRO A 480 -3.07 -25.04 8.62
N GLY A 481 -3.25 -23.77 9.00
CA GLY A 481 -4.25 -23.37 9.99
C GLY A 481 -5.69 -23.75 9.58
N LEU A 482 -6.09 -23.36 8.37
CA LEU A 482 -7.41 -23.68 7.81
C LEU A 482 -7.67 -25.20 7.75
N ILE A 483 -6.63 -25.97 7.45
CA ILE A 483 -6.66 -27.44 7.44
C ILE A 483 -6.78 -28.02 8.86
N THR A 484 -5.90 -27.61 9.79
CA THR A 484 -5.83 -28.14 11.16
C THR A 484 -7.11 -27.87 11.95
N PHE A 485 -7.74 -26.71 11.75
CA PHE A 485 -8.96 -26.30 12.45
C PHE A 485 -10.22 -26.41 11.58
N TYR A 486 -10.19 -27.24 10.53
CA TYR A 486 -11.35 -27.48 9.69
C TYR A 486 -12.49 -28.10 10.50
N SER A 487 -13.69 -27.51 10.42
CA SER A 487 -14.88 -27.85 11.23
C SER A 487 -14.74 -27.68 12.76
N THR A 488 -13.56 -27.28 13.26
CA THR A 488 -13.28 -26.97 14.68
C THR A 488 -13.00 -25.48 14.95
N THR A 489 -13.37 -24.60 14.01
CA THR A 489 -13.37 -23.14 14.20
C THR A 489 -14.80 -22.64 14.43
N LYS A 490 -15.01 -21.78 15.44
CA LYS A 490 -16.23 -21.00 15.65
C LYS A 490 -16.03 -19.57 15.13
N PRO A 491 -16.94 -19.02 14.30
CA PRO A 491 -16.82 -17.66 13.81
C PRO A 491 -17.06 -16.64 14.93
N LEU A 492 -16.17 -15.65 15.03
CA LEU A 492 -16.34 -14.47 15.87
C LEU A 492 -17.01 -13.34 15.09
N ASP A 493 -17.68 -12.42 15.80
CA ASP A 493 -18.20 -11.20 15.19
C ASP A 493 -17.07 -10.34 14.58
N LYS A 494 -17.36 -9.68 13.47
CA LYS A 494 -16.40 -8.88 12.69
C LYS A 494 -15.89 -7.64 13.44
N SER A 495 -16.53 -7.22 14.54
CA SER A 495 -16.01 -6.20 15.44
C SER A 495 -14.80 -6.68 16.26
N TRP A 496 -14.54 -7.98 16.37
CA TRP A 496 -13.41 -8.46 17.15
C TRP A 496 -12.06 -8.28 16.45
N HIS A 497 -11.99 -8.52 15.14
CA HIS A 497 -10.74 -8.47 14.35
C HIS A 497 -11.00 -7.90 12.95
N VAL A 498 -10.46 -6.71 12.67
CA VAL A 498 -10.55 -6.06 11.36
C VAL A 498 -9.20 -6.07 10.65
N LEU A 499 -9.21 -6.66 9.45
CA LEU A 499 -8.03 -6.88 8.64
C LEU A 499 -7.93 -5.90 7.46
N GLY A 500 -6.72 -5.77 6.93
CA GLY A 500 -6.43 -5.12 5.66
C GLY A 500 -5.60 -3.83 5.77
N LEU A 501 -5.19 -3.40 6.96
CA LEU A 501 -4.46 -2.14 7.12
C LEU A 501 -3.06 -2.19 6.46
N GLY A 502 -2.55 -3.39 6.18
CA GLY A 502 -1.30 -3.59 5.42
C GLY A 502 -1.45 -3.74 3.90
N TYR A 503 -2.65 -3.62 3.32
CA TYR A 503 -2.83 -3.63 1.85
C TYR A 503 -4.03 -2.85 1.29
N ASN A 504 -5.08 -2.57 2.06
CA ASN A 504 -6.33 -1.96 1.60
C ASN A 504 -6.48 -0.50 2.10
N PRO A 505 -6.18 0.52 1.27
CA PRO A 505 -6.36 1.93 1.67
C PRO A 505 -7.83 2.39 1.74
N GLY A 506 -8.78 1.55 1.30
CA GLY A 506 -10.21 1.82 1.25
C GLY A 506 -11.02 1.19 2.39
N LEU A 507 -10.43 0.87 3.54
CA LEU A 507 -11.21 0.41 4.69
C LEU A 507 -12.08 1.55 5.25
N SER A 508 -13.29 1.18 5.67
CA SER A 508 -14.21 2.11 6.33
C SER A 508 -13.67 2.52 7.69
N GLU A 509 -13.73 3.83 7.97
CA GLU A 509 -13.32 4.40 9.26
C GLU A 509 -14.17 3.84 10.41
N GLU A 510 -15.48 3.71 10.19
CA GLU A 510 -16.43 3.11 11.14
C GLU A 510 -16.01 1.67 11.53
N LYS A 511 -15.58 0.86 10.57
CA LYS A 511 -15.11 -0.51 10.83
C LYS A 511 -13.83 -0.50 11.65
N ILE A 512 -12.91 0.42 11.38
CA ILE A 512 -11.68 0.59 12.14
C ILE A 512 -11.99 1.03 13.57
N GLN A 513 -12.85 2.02 13.77
CA GLN A 513 -13.23 2.54 15.10
C GLN A 513 -14.01 1.50 15.93
N ASN A 514 -14.88 0.71 15.29
CA ASN A 514 -15.64 -0.32 15.97
C ASN A 514 -14.84 -1.59 16.30
N ALA A 515 -13.68 -1.80 15.68
CA ALA A 515 -12.84 -2.97 15.90
C ALA A 515 -12.18 -3.00 17.29
N ALA A 516 -12.22 -4.16 17.96
CA ALA A 516 -11.42 -4.43 19.16
C ALA A 516 -9.94 -4.63 18.82
N VAL A 517 -9.63 -5.32 17.71
CA VAL A 517 -8.27 -5.47 17.18
C VAL A 517 -8.23 -5.10 15.69
N ILE A 518 -7.26 -4.27 15.30
CA ILE A 518 -6.97 -3.92 13.91
C ILE A 518 -5.65 -4.55 13.46
N HIS A 519 -5.58 -5.02 12.21
CA HIS A 519 -4.46 -5.84 11.73
C HIS A 519 -3.81 -5.26 10.47
N TYR A 520 -2.50 -5.02 10.54
CA TYR A 520 -1.65 -4.57 9.43
C TYR A 520 -1.13 -5.74 8.58
N ASN A 521 -1.96 -6.78 8.40
CA ASN A 521 -1.65 -7.89 7.52
C ASN A 521 -1.42 -7.41 6.07
N GLY A 522 -0.42 -7.98 5.40
CA GLY A 522 0.10 -7.49 4.11
C GLY A 522 1.44 -6.77 4.22
N ASP A 523 1.88 -6.16 3.10
CA ASP A 523 3.25 -5.66 2.91
C ASP A 523 3.42 -4.16 3.30
N SER A 524 2.35 -3.41 3.58
CA SER A 524 2.41 -2.07 4.19
C SER A 524 2.48 -2.17 5.73
N LYS A 525 3.57 -2.71 6.27
CA LYS A 525 3.76 -2.69 7.73
C LYS A 525 3.92 -1.24 8.23
N PRO A 526 3.36 -0.88 9.39
CA PRO A 526 3.30 0.51 9.85
C PRO A 526 4.67 1.11 10.18
N TRP A 527 5.65 0.28 10.53
CA TRP A 527 7.05 0.64 10.77
C TRP A 527 7.91 0.78 9.49
N LEU A 528 7.30 0.73 8.29
CA LEU A 528 7.99 0.86 7.00
C LEU A 528 7.59 2.15 6.28
N ALA A 529 8.49 2.67 5.44
CA ALA A 529 8.18 3.77 4.52
C ALA A 529 7.09 3.41 3.48
N THR A 530 6.73 2.14 3.35
CA THR A 530 5.63 1.64 2.51
C THR A 530 4.30 1.51 3.25
N ALA A 531 4.21 1.92 4.53
CA ALA A 531 2.97 2.00 5.30
C ALA A 531 1.89 2.82 4.56
N ILE A 532 0.62 2.54 4.84
CA ILE A 532 -0.49 3.36 4.34
C ILE A 532 -0.62 4.58 5.27
N PRO A 533 -0.37 5.83 4.83
CA PRO A 533 -0.23 6.97 5.75
C PRO A 533 -1.47 7.22 6.63
N ARG A 534 -2.67 7.01 6.08
CA ARG A 534 -3.95 7.13 6.82
C ARG A 534 -4.02 6.24 8.06
N TYR A 535 -3.34 5.08 8.06
CA TYR A 535 -3.39 4.14 9.18
C TYR A 535 -2.18 4.23 10.11
N GLN A 536 -1.14 5.00 9.78
CA GLN A 536 0.03 5.15 10.66
C GLN A 536 -0.33 5.72 12.06
N PRO A 537 -1.22 6.73 12.21
CA PRO A 537 -1.56 7.29 13.53
C PRO A 537 -2.15 6.27 14.51
N LEU A 538 -2.81 5.22 14.01
CA LEU A 538 -3.39 4.15 14.83
C LEU A 538 -2.30 3.26 15.45
N TRP A 539 -1.11 3.21 14.83
CA TRP A 539 0.07 2.52 15.33
C TRP A 539 0.96 3.44 16.17
N THR A 540 1.29 4.64 15.68
CA THR A 540 2.27 5.52 16.32
C THR A 540 1.84 5.97 17.72
N LYS A 541 0.53 6.07 18.00
CA LYS A 541 0.01 6.34 19.36
C LYS A 541 0.44 5.35 20.45
N TYR A 542 0.90 4.14 20.09
CA TYR A 542 1.36 3.11 21.03
C TYR A 542 2.88 2.92 21.03
N VAL A 543 3.64 3.77 20.32
CA VAL A 543 5.11 3.74 20.28
C VAL A 543 5.66 4.65 21.39
N ASP A 544 6.56 4.12 22.22
CA ASP A 544 7.13 4.83 23.37
C ASP A 544 8.22 5.85 22.97
N TYR A 545 7.86 6.88 22.17
CA TYR A 545 8.79 7.90 21.68
C TYR A 545 9.58 8.64 22.78
N ASP A 546 9.07 8.67 24.00
CA ASP A 546 9.76 9.27 25.15
C ASP A 546 11.02 8.48 25.56
N LEU A 547 11.09 7.17 25.32
CA LEU A 547 12.29 6.38 25.60
C LEU A 547 13.42 6.79 24.66
N GLU A 548 14.59 7.05 25.24
CA GLU A 548 15.79 7.52 24.52
C GLU A 548 16.14 6.63 23.33
N PHE A 549 15.95 5.32 23.45
CA PHE A 549 16.21 4.32 22.42
C PHE A 549 15.46 4.58 21.10
N PHE A 550 14.21 5.06 21.14
CA PHE A 550 13.45 5.39 19.94
C PHE A 550 13.95 6.70 19.31
N ARG A 551 14.22 7.73 20.12
CA ARG A 551 14.78 9.01 19.64
C ARG A 551 16.16 8.83 19.02
N ALA A 552 17.06 8.12 19.69
CA ALA A 552 18.43 7.83 19.23
C ALA A 552 18.48 7.00 17.93
N CYS A 553 17.41 6.28 17.59
CA CYS A 553 17.30 5.47 16.38
C CYS A 553 16.42 6.11 15.29
N ASN A 554 16.10 7.40 15.40
CA ASN A 554 15.34 8.18 14.42
C ASN A 554 13.91 7.66 14.18
N PHE A 555 13.22 7.23 15.23
CA PHE A 555 11.76 7.09 15.18
C PHE A 555 11.13 8.46 15.44
N ALA A 556 10.25 8.88 14.52
CA ALA A 556 9.48 10.12 14.62
C ALA A 556 7.98 9.82 14.84
N PRO A 557 7.26 10.63 15.63
CA PRO A 557 5.79 10.56 15.81
C PRO A 557 4.98 10.61 14.51
#